data_AF-A0AAW0HYM3-F1
#
_entry.id   AF-A0AAW0HYM3-F1
#
_cell.length_a   1.000
_cell.length_b   1.000
_cell.length_c   1.000
_cell.angle_alpha   90.00
_cell.angle_beta   90.00
_cell.angle_gamma   90.00
#
_symmetry.space_group_name_H-M   'P 1'
#
loop_
_entity.id
_entity.type
_entity.pdbx_description
1 polymer ?
#
loop_
_entity_poly.entity_id
_entity_poly.type
_entity_poly.pdbx_seq_one_letter_code
_entity_poly.pdbx_strand_id
1 'polypeptide(L)'
;PAQEEHREDPESETREGEGIEECSRAAVKDDPESKAEREPEASQKPVRRHRDMHCKVSLLDDTVFECVVEKHAKGQDLLKRVCEHLNLLEEDYFGLAIWDNATSKTWLDSAKEIKKQVRGVPWNFTFNVKFYPPDPAQLTEDITRYYLCLQLRQDIVAGRLPCSFATLALLGSYTVQSELGDYDPELHGVEYVTDFKLAPNQTRELEEKVMELHKSYR
;
A
#
# COMPACT_ATOMS: atom_id res chain seq x y z
N PRO A 1 15.73 -53.11 -30.87
CA PRO A 1 16.50 -53.79 -29.81
C PRO A 1 16.30 -53.02 -28.48
N ALA A 2 15.23 -53.29 -27.70
CA ALA A 2 15.07 -54.45 -26.78
C ALA A 2 16.27 -54.52 -25.81
N GLN A 3 16.14 -54.51 -24.49
CA GLN A 3 15.24 -55.18 -23.53
C GLN A 3 15.25 -54.34 -22.22
N GLU A 4 14.22 -54.09 -21.39
CA GLU A 4 13.08 -54.85 -20.83
C GLU A 4 13.47 -56.02 -19.89
N GLU A 5 13.20 -55.85 -18.59
CA GLU A 5 12.69 -56.85 -17.60
C GLU A 5 12.32 -56.03 -16.33
N HIS A 6 11.08 -55.82 -15.89
CA HIS A 6 9.91 -56.68 -15.61
C HIS A 6 10.05 -57.51 -14.33
N ARG A 7 9.30 -57.16 -13.26
CA ARG A 7 8.20 -58.01 -12.75
C ARG A 7 7.42 -57.39 -11.58
N GLU A 8 6.13 -57.73 -11.61
CA GLU A 8 4.97 -57.27 -10.86
C GLU A 8 4.74 -57.99 -9.50
N ASP A 9 3.74 -57.47 -8.76
CA ASP A 9 3.16 -57.88 -7.46
C ASP A 9 2.65 -59.35 -7.36
N PRO A 10 2.15 -59.80 -6.19
CA PRO A 10 0.70 -59.64 -5.92
C PRO A 10 0.27 -59.41 -4.45
N GLU A 11 -0.97 -58.95 -4.32
CA GLU A 11 -1.81 -58.80 -3.12
C GLU A 11 -2.08 -60.10 -2.34
N SER A 12 -2.53 -59.98 -1.09
CA SER A 12 -3.26 -61.06 -0.38
C SER A 12 -4.32 -60.49 0.57
N GLU A 13 -5.53 -61.03 0.43
CA GLU A 13 -6.79 -60.67 1.09
C GLU A 13 -6.98 -61.23 2.52
N THR A 14 -7.91 -60.58 3.23
CA THR A 14 -8.92 -61.07 4.22
C THR A 14 -8.66 -62.28 5.13
N ARG A 15 -8.96 -62.08 6.43
CA ARG A 15 -9.66 -63.08 7.27
C ARG A 15 -10.59 -62.42 8.30
N GLU A 16 -11.85 -62.80 8.22
CA GLU A 16 -12.93 -62.61 9.19
C GLU A 16 -12.75 -63.52 10.42
N GLY A 17 -13.41 -63.16 11.52
CA GLY A 17 -13.55 -63.99 12.72
C GLY A 17 -14.70 -63.50 13.59
N GLU A 18 -15.87 -64.12 13.40
CA GLU A 18 -17.08 -63.98 14.21
C GLU A 18 -16.94 -64.64 15.59
N GLY A 19 -17.72 -64.14 16.56
CA GLY A 19 -17.95 -64.78 17.86
C GLY A 19 -19.11 -64.10 18.59
N ILE A 20 -20.30 -64.69 18.46
CA ILE A 20 -21.54 -64.34 19.20
C ILE A 20 -21.73 -65.41 20.28
N GLU A 21 -22.08 -65.02 21.51
CA GLU A 21 -23.06 -65.76 22.32
C GLU A 21 -23.70 -64.90 23.42
N GLU A 22 -25.01 -65.06 23.54
CA GLU A 22 -26.00 -64.31 24.32
C GLU A 22 -25.97 -64.59 25.84
N CYS A 23 -26.56 -63.68 26.63
CA CYS A 23 -27.55 -64.10 27.62
C CYS A 23 -28.56 -62.99 27.93
N SER A 24 -29.84 -63.37 27.92
CA SER A 24 -31.02 -62.53 28.08
C SER A 24 -31.55 -62.55 29.52
N ARG A 25 -32.16 -61.44 29.99
CA ARG A 25 -33.51 -61.43 30.62
C ARG A 25 -33.96 -60.07 31.20
N ALA A 26 -35.18 -59.71 30.76
CA ALA A 26 -36.34 -59.21 31.51
C ALA A 26 -36.38 -57.82 32.18
N ALA A 27 -37.48 -57.13 31.85
CA ALA A 27 -37.93 -55.77 32.16
C ALA A 27 -38.30 -55.49 33.63
N VAL A 28 -38.23 -54.20 34.02
CA VAL A 28 -39.21 -53.53 34.90
C VAL A 28 -39.41 -52.08 34.43
N LYS A 29 -40.66 -51.64 34.40
CA LYS A 29 -41.15 -50.28 34.09
C LYS A 29 -41.00 -49.35 35.30
N ASP A 30 -40.66 -48.08 35.07
CA ASP A 30 -40.88 -46.98 36.02
C ASP A 30 -41.27 -45.70 35.24
N ASP A 31 -42.16 -44.91 35.81
CA ASP A 31 -42.72 -43.64 35.34
C ASP A 31 -42.94 -42.77 36.59
N PRO A 32 -43.08 -41.43 36.52
CA PRO A 32 -42.17 -40.39 36.03
C PRO A 32 -41.72 -39.45 37.17
N GLU A 33 -40.58 -38.77 37.04
CA GLU A 33 -40.32 -37.55 37.84
C GLU A 33 -39.40 -36.54 37.12
N SER A 34 -40.02 -35.42 36.75
CA SER A 34 -39.48 -34.06 36.61
C SER A 34 -38.02 -33.86 36.16
N LYS A 35 -37.80 -33.45 34.91
CA LYS A 35 -36.69 -32.54 34.55
C LYS A 35 -37.13 -31.54 33.50
N ALA A 36 -36.99 -30.27 33.89
CA ALA A 36 -37.21 -29.08 33.08
C ALA A 36 -36.61 -29.19 31.68
N GLU A 37 -37.39 -28.80 30.69
CA GLU A 37 -36.99 -28.60 29.30
C GLU A 37 -35.86 -27.56 29.29
N ARG A 38 -34.62 -28.01 29.07
CA ARG A 38 -33.53 -27.16 28.60
C ARG A 38 -33.70 -27.03 27.10
N GLU A 39 -34.26 -25.91 26.66
CA GLU A 39 -34.17 -25.49 25.27
C GLU A 39 -32.68 -25.45 24.84
N PRO A 40 -32.37 -25.83 23.59
CA PRO A 40 -30.99 -25.85 23.14
C PRO A 40 -30.49 -24.41 23.08
N GLU A 41 -29.52 -24.06 23.93
CA GLU A 41 -28.73 -22.85 23.75
C GLU A 41 -28.18 -22.89 22.32
N ALA A 42 -28.75 -22.03 21.48
CA ALA A 42 -28.17 -21.72 20.20
C ALA A 42 -26.73 -21.29 20.48
N SER A 43 -25.77 -22.16 20.14
CA SER A 43 -24.35 -21.84 20.13
C SER A 43 -24.16 -20.68 19.16
N GLN A 44 -24.29 -19.46 19.69
CA GLN A 44 -23.88 -18.24 19.02
C GLN A 44 -22.37 -18.37 18.86
N LYS A 45 -21.95 -18.89 17.70
CA LYS A 45 -20.56 -18.74 17.27
C LYS A 45 -20.23 -17.26 17.47
N PRO A 46 -19.16 -16.91 18.20
CA PRO A 46 -18.83 -15.52 18.43
C PRO A 46 -18.69 -14.87 17.05
N VAL A 47 -19.58 -13.92 16.76
CA VAL A 47 -19.48 -13.08 15.57
C VAL A 47 -18.09 -12.47 15.67
N ARG A 48 -17.17 -12.94 14.82
CA ARG A 48 -15.80 -12.42 14.79
C ARG A 48 -15.94 -10.95 14.42
N ARG A 49 -15.88 -10.06 15.41
CA ARG A 49 -15.77 -8.63 15.17
C ARG A 49 -14.56 -8.46 14.26
N HIS A 50 -14.79 -7.98 13.04
CA HIS A 50 -13.72 -7.57 12.15
C HIS A 50 -12.89 -6.56 12.95
N ARG A 51 -11.64 -6.92 13.21
CA ARG A 51 -10.74 -6.01 13.93
C ARG A 51 -10.34 -4.96 12.91
N ASP A 52 -10.57 -3.71 13.24
CA ASP A 52 -10.16 -2.60 12.41
C ASP A 52 -8.67 -2.29 12.64
N MET A 53 -8.00 -1.83 11.59
CA MET A 53 -6.59 -1.48 11.58
C MET A 53 -6.44 -0.02 11.17
N HIS A 54 -5.71 0.76 11.98
CA HIS A 54 -5.36 2.15 11.65
C HIS A 54 -4.17 2.17 10.70
N CYS A 55 -4.32 2.88 9.59
CA CYS A 55 -3.29 3.13 8.60
C CYS A 55 -2.85 4.59 8.64
N LYS A 56 -1.56 4.83 8.41
CA LYS A 56 -1.01 6.15 8.11
C LYS A 56 -0.31 6.10 6.76
N VAL A 57 -0.56 7.07 5.90
CA VAL A 57 0.06 7.17 4.58
C VAL A 57 0.69 8.56 4.46
N SER A 58 2.02 8.63 4.35
CA SER A 58 2.69 9.88 3.99
C SER A 58 2.49 10.14 2.50
N LEU A 59 1.96 11.30 2.18
CA LEU A 59 1.63 11.74 0.83
C LEU A 59 2.81 12.48 0.17
N LEU A 60 2.64 12.83 -1.10
CA LEU A 60 3.71 13.45 -1.90
C LEU A 60 3.96 14.92 -1.57
N ASP A 61 3.02 15.57 -0.89
CA ASP A 61 3.09 16.95 -0.40
C ASP A 61 3.52 17.02 1.08
N ASP A 62 4.15 15.96 1.59
CA ASP A 62 4.57 15.78 2.99
C ASP A 62 3.43 15.75 4.03
N THR A 63 2.17 15.78 3.60
CA THR A 63 1.02 15.58 4.50
C THR A 63 0.84 14.10 4.85
N VAL A 64 0.05 13.81 5.90
CA VAL A 64 -0.25 12.44 6.34
C VAL A 64 -1.74 12.19 6.25
N PHE A 65 -2.12 11.20 5.45
CA PHE A 65 -3.47 10.68 5.40
C PHE A 65 -3.63 9.52 6.39
N GLU A 66 -4.62 9.61 7.28
CA GLU A 66 -4.95 8.56 8.24
C GLU A 66 -6.33 7.98 7.96
N CYS A 67 -6.45 6.65 7.96
CA CYS A 67 -7.75 5.98 7.81
C CYS A 67 -7.78 4.64 8.54
N VAL A 68 -8.97 4.05 8.61
CA VAL A 68 -9.20 2.76 9.28
C VAL A 68 -9.71 1.74 8.28
N VAL A 69 -8.95 0.67 8.04
CA VAL A 69 -9.34 -0.41 7.13
C VAL A 69 -9.64 -1.70 7.90
N GLU A 70 -10.40 -2.59 7.28
CA GLU A 70 -10.62 -3.92 7.84
C GLU A 70 -9.29 -4.70 7.93
N LYS A 71 -9.08 -5.52 8.97
CA LYS A 71 -7.85 -6.33 9.13
C LYS A 71 -7.48 -7.20 7.93
N HIS A 72 -8.46 -7.64 7.15
CA HIS A 72 -8.27 -8.48 5.97
C HIS A 72 -8.32 -7.69 4.65
N ALA A 73 -8.30 -6.35 4.72
CA ALA A 73 -8.19 -5.50 3.56
C ALA A 73 -6.93 -5.83 2.73
N LYS A 74 -7.09 -5.77 1.42
CA LYS A 74 -6.02 -5.87 0.44
C LYS A 74 -5.31 -4.53 0.26
N GLY A 75 -4.11 -4.56 -0.32
CA GLY A 75 -3.38 -3.33 -0.65
C GLY A 75 -4.19 -2.38 -1.54
N GLN A 76 -4.98 -2.94 -2.48
CA GLN A 76 -5.85 -2.15 -3.35
C GLN A 76 -6.92 -1.36 -2.58
N ASP A 77 -7.49 -1.93 -1.50
CA ASP A 77 -8.54 -1.27 -0.74
C ASP A 77 -8.03 0.00 -0.04
N LEU A 78 -6.79 -0.04 0.45
CA LEU A 78 -6.13 1.14 1.02
C LEU A 78 -5.72 2.14 -0.06
N LEU A 79 -5.15 1.68 -1.17
CA LEU A 79 -4.76 2.55 -2.28
C LEU A 79 -5.98 3.33 -2.81
N LYS A 80 -7.11 2.65 -3.04
CA LYS A 80 -8.35 3.27 -3.50
C LYS A 80 -8.80 4.41 -2.59
N ARG A 81 -8.73 4.24 -1.27
CA ARG A 81 -9.08 5.30 -0.30
C ARG A 81 -8.13 6.50 -0.36
N VAL A 82 -6.85 6.24 -0.60
CA VAL A 82 -5.87 7.32 -0.81
C VAL A 82 -6.20 8.06 -2.10
N CYS A 83 -6.39 7.37 -3.22
CA CYS A 83 -6.76 7.98 -4.50
C CYS A 83 -8.08 8.77 -4.41
N GLU A 84 -9.10 8.24 -3.74
CA GLU A 84 -10.36 8.93 -3.47
C GLU A 84 -10.15 10.20 -2.64
N HIS A 85 -9.31 10.16 -1.60
CA HIS A 85 -8.96 11.35 -0.81
C HIS A 85 -8.25 12.42 -1.64
N LEU A 86 -7.36 12.01 -2.54
CA LEU A 86 -6.61 12.90 -3.41
C LEU A 86 -7.39 13.31 -4.67
N ASN A 87 -8.59 12.77 -4.88
CA ASN A 87 -9.38 12.94 -6.11
C ASN A 87 -8.59 12.57 -7.38
N LEU A 88 -7.88 11.44 -7.35
CA LEU A 88 -7.09 10.88 -8.46
C LEU A 88 -7.88 9.78 -9.17
N LEU A 89 -8.11 9.91 -10.48
CA LEU A 89 -8.75 8.85 -11.29
C LEU A 89 -7.72 7.99 -12.04
N GLU A 90 -6.58 8.56 -12.44
CA GLU A 90 -5.49 7.87 -13.14
C GLU A 90 -4.60 7.08 -12.16
N GLU A 91 -5.20 6.16 -11.39
CA GLU A 91 -4.55 5.47 -10.26
C GLU A 91 -3.40 4.53 -10.67
N ASP A 92 -3.39 4.06 -11.93
CA ASP A 92 -2.48 3.03 -12.43
C ASP A 92 -1.00 3.43 -12.36
N TYR A 93 -0.70 4.72 -12.27
CA TYR A 93 0.67 5.24 -12.16
C TYR A 93 1.21 5.19 -10.73
N PHE A 94 0.34 5.04 -9.72
CA PHE A 94 0.69 5.20 -8.32
C PHE A 94 0.69 3.88 -7.56
N GLY A 95 1.27 3.90 -6.37
CA GLY A 95 1.23 2.78 -5.46
C GLY A 95 1.61 3.17 -4.05
N LEU A 96 1.40 2.22 -3.13
CA LEU A 96 1.83 2.33 -1.75
C LEU A 96 3.12 1.53 -1.55
N ALA A 97 4.03 2.08 -0.76
CA ALA A 97 5.27 1.41 -0.38
C ALA A 97 5.52 1.52 1.13
N ILE A 98 6.40 0.67 1.63
CA ILE A 98 6.95 0.73 2.98
C ILE A 98 8.44 0.96 2.83
N TRP A 99 8.98 1.92 3.58
CA TRP A 99 10.42 2.14 3.60
C TRP A 99 11.09 1.16 4.55
N ASP A 100 12.00 0.35 4.00
CA ASP A 100 12.81 -0.57 4.80
C ASP A 100 14.01 0.16 5.41
N ASN A 101 14.52 1.18 4.71
CA ASN A 101 15.58 2.09 5.16
C ASN A 101 15.51 3.39 4.33
N ALA A 102 16.48 4.30 4.45
CA ALA A 102 16.47 5.59 3.74
C ALA A 102 16.52 5.50 2.21
N THR A 103 16.94 4.37 1.63
CA THR A 103 17.17 4.23 0.18
C THR A 103 16.38 3.08 -0.46
N SER A 104 15.81 2.19 0.35
CA SER A 104 15.07 1.02 -0.12
C SER A 104 13.61 1.09 0.35
N LYS A 105 12.71 0.90 -0.62
CA LYS A 105 11.27 0.75 -0.37
C LYS A 105 10.76 -0.56 -0.95
N THR A 106 9.85 -1.21 -0.23
CA THR A 106 9.12 -2.38 -0.69
C THR A 106 7.70 -1.98 -1.08
N TRP A 107 7.30 -2.26 -2.31
CA TRP A 107 5.95 -1.98 -2.79
C TRP A 107 4.92 -2.89 -2.13
N LEU A 108 3.80 -2.30 -1.71
CA LEU A 108 2.63 -3.05 -1.28
C LEU A 108 1.98 -3.70 -2.50
N ASP A 109 1.83 -5.02 -2.44
CA ASP A 109 1.10 -5.80 -3.44
C ASP A 109 -0.40 -5.52 -3.29
N SER A 110 -1.01 -5.00 -4.35
CA SER A 110 -2.41 -4.59 -4.36
C SER A 110 -3.38 -5.78 -4.22
N ALA A 111 -2.99 -6.97 -4.68
CA ALA A 111 -3.85 -8.15 -4.68
C ALA A 111 -3.83 -8.92 -3.35
N LYS A 112 -2.83 -8.66 -2.49
CA LYS A 112 -2.62 -9.39 -1.23
C LYS A 112 -3.13 -8.61 -0.01
N GLU A 113 -3.57 -9.34 1.02
CA GLU A 113 -3.93 -8.76 2.32
C GLU A 113 -2.74 -7.99 2.92
N ILE A 114 -2.99 -6.77 3.40
CA ILE A 114 -1.96 -5.91 4.00
C ILE A 114 -1.30 -6.62 5.19
N LYS A 115 -2.09 -7.27 6.05
CA LYS A 115 -1.60 -8.04 7.22
C LYS A 115 -0.58 -9.12 6.87
N LYS A 116 -0.67 -9.72 5.67
CA LYS A 116 0.25 -10.78 5.25
C LYS A 116 1.61 -10.21 4.84
N GLN A 117 1.64 -8.95 4.40
CA GLN A 117 2.80 -8.21 3.92
C GLN A 117 3.48 -7.42 5.05
N VAL A 118 2.67 -6.91 6.00
CA VAL A 118 3.12 -6.05 7.10
C VAL A 118 2.94 -6.79 8.43
N ARG A 119 4.04 -7.36 8.95
CA ARG A 119 4.02 -8.17 10.18
C ARG A 119 4.77 -7.49 11.31
N GLY A 120 4.11 -7.33 12.46
CA GLY A 120 4.74 -6.86 13.69
C GLY A 120 5.12 -5.38 13.72
N VAL A 121 4.76 -4.61 12.68
CA VAL A 121 5.03 -3.17 12.59
C VAL A 121 3.74 -2.37 12.40
N PRO A 122 3.71 -1.07 12.75
CA PRO A 122 2.59 -0.18 12.44
C PRO A 122 2.30 -0.15 10.94
N TRP A 123 1.03 0.04 10.58
CA TRP A 123 0.59 0.13 9.19
C TRP A 123 0.85 1.54 8.65
N ASN A 124 2.12 1.84 8.46
CA ASN A 124 2.62 3.10 7.91
C ASN A 124 3.12 2.85 6.48
N PHE A 125 2.65 3.67 5.55
CA PHE A 125 2.97 3.56 4.13
C PHE A 125 3.35 4.93 3.57
N THR A 126 3.89 4.93 2.36
CA THR A 126 4.08 6.14 1.56
C THR A 126 3.37 5.99 0.23
N PHE A 127 2.72 7.05 -0.22
CA PHE A 127 2.15 7.14 -1.55
C PHE A 127 3.21 7.64 -2.53
N ASN A 128 3.38 6.94 -3.64
CA ASN A 128 4.46 7.20 -4.60
C ASN A 128 4.03 6.91 -6.04
N VAL A 129 4.73 7.52 -6.99
CA VAL A 129 4.67 7.08 -8.40
C VAL A 129 5.42 5.75 -8.51
N LYS A 130 4.72 4.76 -9.07
CA LYS A 130 5.24 3.41 -9.35
C LYS A 130 5.65 3.25 -10.80
N PHE A 131 4.90 3.88 -11.71
CA PHE A 131 5.18 3.86 -13.14
C PHE A 131 5.19 5.29 -13.66
N TYR A 132 6.34 5.75 -14.15
CA TYR A 132 6.48 7.08 -14.73
C TYR A 132 6.02 7.01 -16.19
N PRO A 133 5.02 7.80 -16.60
CA PRO A 133 4.60 7.82 -18.00
C PRO A 133 5.77 8.32 -18.87
N PRO A 134 6.04 7.70 -20.03
CA PRO A 134 7.10 8.14 -20.92
C PRO A 134 6.84 9.55 -21.49
N ASP A 135 5.56 9.93 -21.59
CA ASP A 135 5.12 11.25 -22.00
C ASP A 135 4.02 11.77 -21.05
N PRO A 136 4.35 12.63 -20.07
CA PRO A 136 3.39 13.16 -19.11
C PRO A 136 2.38 14.14 -19.74
N ALA A 137 2.62 14.62 -20.97
CA ALA A 137 1.65 15.46 -21.67
C ALA A 137 0.38 14.66 -22.05
N GLN A 138 0.48 13.32 -22.12
CA GLN A 138 -0.64 12.44 -22.46
C GLN A 138 -1.56 12.09 -21.29
N LEU A 139 -1.19 12.47 -20.05
CA LEU A 139 -2.07 12.32 -18.90
C LEU A 139 -3.35 13.12 -19.10
N THR A 140 -4.48 12.60 -18.62
CA THR A 140 -5.77 13.26 -18.84
C THR A 140 -5.96 14.40 -17.84
N GLU A 141 -5.54 14.19 -16.58
CA GLU A 141 -5.82 15.12 -15.49
C GLU A 141 -4.57 15.91 -15.06
N ASP A 142 -4.74 17.21 -14.84
CA ASP A 142 -3.66 18.07 -14.32
C ASP A 142 -3.26 17.68 -12.89
N ILE A 143 -4.19 17.15 -12.11
CA ILE A 143 -3.89 16.65 -10.76
C ILE A 143 -2.90 15.47 -10.80
N THR A 144 -3.00 14.59 -11.80
CA THR A 144 -2.04 13.49 -12.01
C THR A 144 -0.65 14.04 -12.33
N ARG A 145 -0.57 15.05 -13.21
CA ARG A 145 0.70 15.73 -13.52
C ARG A 145 1.28 16.43 -12.30
N TYR A 146 0.45 17.07 -11.49
CA TYR A 146 0.87 17.72 -10.25
C TYR A 146 1.54 16.73 -9.29
N TYR A 147 0.92 15.57 -9.02
CA TYR A 147 1.54 14.55 -8.16
C TYR A 147 2.80 13.92 -8.79
N LEU A 148 2.85 13.81 -10.11
CA LEU A 148 4.09 13.40 -10.80
C LEU A 148 5.22 14.42 -10.55
N CYS A 149 4.93 15.72 -10.64
CA CYS A 149 5.89 16.79 -10.34
C CYS A 149 6.36 16.73 -8.89
N LEU A 150 5.47 16.50 -7.93
CA LEU A 150 5.85 16.33 -6.52
C LEU A 150 6.81 15.15 -6.33
N GLN A 151 6.51 13.99 -6.94
CA GLN A 151 7.40 12.84 -6.86
C GLN A 151 8.78 13.11 -7.48
N LEU A 152 8.81 13.77 -8.65
CA LEU A 152 10.07 14.14 -9.31
C LEU A 152 10.90 15.10 -8.46
N ARG A 153 10.27 16.10 -7.81
CA ARG A 153 10.94 16.98 -6.85
C ARG A 153 11.57 16.18 -5.71
N GLN A 154 10.83 15.25 -5.11
CA GLN A 154 11.37 14.37 -4.08
C GLN A 154 12.54 13.52 -4.59
N ASP A 155 12.47 13.00 -5.81
CA ASP A 155 13.53 12.19 -6.41
C ASP A 155 14.79 12.99 -6.69
N ILE A 156 14.65 14.24 -7.14
CA ILE A 156 15.77 15.17 -7.33
C ILE A 156 16.44 15.45 -5.98
N VAL A 157 15.67 15.87 -4.97
CA VAL A 157 16.19 16.21 -3.64
C VAL A 157 16.82 15.01 -2.95
N ALA A 158 16.27 13.81 -3.13
CA ALA A 158 16.84 12.58 -2.60
C ALA A 158 18.04 12.05 -3.41
N GLY A 159 18.40 12.68 -4.53
CA GLY A 159 19.49 12.26 -5.40
C GLY A 159 19.20 11.01 -6.25
N ARG A 160 17.93 10.56 -6.30
CA ARG A 160 17.49 9.45 -7.17
C ARG A 160 17.39 9.86 -8.63
N LEU A 161 17.14 11.15 -8.89
CA LEU A 161 17.11 11.74 -10.23
C LEU A 161 18.23 12.78 -10.38
N PRO A 162 19.43 12.36 -10.85
CA PRO A 162 20.54 13.27 -11.10
C PRO A 162 20.18 14.25 -12.22
N CYS A 163 20.41 15.54 -11.97
CA CYS A 163 20.17 16.60 -12.93
C CYS A 163 21.42 17.49 -13.07
N SER A 164 21.60 18.07 -14.25
CA SER A 164 22.61 19.12 -14.44
C SER A 164 22.23 20.39 -13.65
N PHE A 165 23.21 21.26 -13.38
CA PHE A 165 22.93 22.57 -12.75
C PHE A 165 21.85 23.36 -13.51
N ALA A 166 21.96 23.42 -14.84
CA ALA A 166 20.99 24.14 -15.67
C ALA A 166 19.58 23.53 -15.57
N THR A 167 19.49 22.20 -15.54
CA THR A 167 18.21 21.49 -15.37
C THR A 167 17.62 21.74 -13.98
N LEU A 168 18.43 21.69 -12.92
CA LEU A 168 17.98 21.99 -11.55
C LEU A 168 17.44 23.42 -11.44
N ALA A 169 18.15 24.39 -12.02
CA ALA A 169 17.72 25.78 -12.01
C ALA A 169 16.37 25.97 -12.74
N LEU A 170 16.21 25.33 -13.90
CA LEU A 170 14.98 25.40 -14.69
C LEU A 170 13.79 24.71 -14.00
N LEU A 171 13.99 23.52 -13.44
CA LEU A 171 12.92 22.81 -12.71
C LEU A 171 12.58 23.53 -11.40
N GLY A 172 13.59 24.10 -10.74
CA GLY A 172 13.42 24.90 -9.55
C GLY A 172 12.62 26.17 -9.82
N SER A 173 12.85 26.87 -10.93
CA SER A 173 12.08 28.07 -11.27
C SER A 173 10.62 27.76 -11.57
N TYR A 174 10.32 26.64 -12.24
CA TYR A 174 8.92 26.20 -12.41
C TYR A 174 8.27 25.76 -11.09
N THR A 175 9.04 25.16 -10.18
CA THR A 175 8.55 24.83 -8.84
C THR A 175 8.14 26.10 -8.11
N VAL A 176 9.02 27.11 -8.07
CA VAL A 176 8.74 28.39 -7.41
C VAL A 176 7.54 29.08 -8.06
N GLN A 177 7.46 29.12 -9.39
CA GLN A 177 6.32 29.68 -10.12
C GLN A 177 4.99 29.00 -9.73
N SER A 178 4.98 27.67 -9.61
CA SER A 178 3.75 26.94 -9.27
C SER A 178 3.30 27.16 -7.83
N GLU A 179 4.22 27.48 -6.92
CA GLU A 179 3.96 27.62 -5.48
C GLU A 179 3.67 29.07 -5.08
N LEU A 180 4.36 30.03 -5.71
CA LEU A 180 4.26 31.46 -5.39
C LEU A 180 3.47 32.28 -6.42
N GLY A 181 3.24 31.74 -7.61
CA GLY A 181 2.71 32.50 -8.74
C GLY A 181 3.79 33.38 -9.37
N ASP A 182 3.38 34.46 -10.04
CA ASP A 182 4.31 35.37 -10.72
C ASP A 182 5.22 36.12 -9.74
N TYR A 183 6.42 36.46 -10.21
CA TYR A 183 7.33 37.28 -9.43
C TYR A 183 6.77 38.69 -9.17
N ASP A 184 6.51 38.99 -7.90
CA ASP A 184 6.25 40.33 -7.37
C ASP A 184 7.46 40.89 -6.58
N PRO A 185 8.09 42.02 -6.98
CA PRO A 185 9.21 42.62 -6.26
C PRO A 185 8.85 43.21 -4.88
N GLU A 186 7.57 43.44 -4.57
CA GLU A 186 7.14 43.93 -3.25
C GLU A 186 7.04 42.80 -2.23
N LEU A 187 6.73 41.58 -2.69
CA LEU A 187 6.58 40.38 -1.85
C LEU A 187 7.86 39.55 -1.81
N HIS A 188 8.57 39.44 -2.93
CA HIS A 188 9.74 38.58 -3.07
C HIS A 188 11.03 39.34 -2.76
N GLY A 189 11.55 39.12 -1.55
CA GLY A 189 12.84 39.64 -1.11
C GLY A 189 14.04 39.05 -1.86
N VAL A 190 15.24 39.19 -1.30
CA VAL A 190 16.49 38.72 -1.96
C VAL A 190 16.72 37.21 -1.85
N GLU A 191 16.05 36.52 -0.94
CA GLU A 191 16.32 35.10 -0.59
C GLU A 191 15.01 34.29 -0.45
N TYR A 192 13.96 34.65 -1.19
CA TYR A 192 12.63 34.01 -1.08
C TYR A 192 12.59 32.55 -1.57
N VAL A 193 13.64 32.08 -2.23
CA VAL A 193 13.76 30.71 -2.73
C VAL A 193 14.45 29.77 -1.73
N THR A 194 15.10 30.28 -0.70
CA THR A 194 15.94 29.50 0.22
C THR A 194 15.16 28.42 0.99
N ASP A 195 13.86 28.63 1.24
CA ASP A 195 13.00 27.66 1.93
C ASP A 195 12.58 26.48 1.02
N PHE A 196 12.77 26.60 -0.29
CA PHE A 196 12.49 25.52 -1.23
C PHE A 196 13.66 24.55 -1.30
N LYS A 197 13.40 23.27 -1.05
CA LYS A 197 14.36 22.18 -1.28
C LYS A 197 14.36 21.80 -2.76
N LEU A 198 15.32 22.31 -3.52
CA LEU A 198 15.41 22.14 -4.97
C LEU A 198 16.45 21.11 -5.41
N ALA A 199 17.48 20.88 -4.60
CA ALA A 199 18.57 19.95 -4.93
C ALA A 199 19.20 19.35 -3.66
N PRO A 200 19.88 18.18 -3.74
CA PRO A 200 20.57 17.58 -2.61
C PRO A 200 21.69 18.47 -2.03
N ASN A 201 22.38 19.21 -2.89
CA ASN A 201 23.49 20.11 -2.56
C ASN A 201 23.15 21.53 -3.03
N GLN A 202 22.05 22.08 -2.52
CA GLN A 202 21.60 23.42 -2.90
C GLN A 202 22.66 24.47 -2.56
N THR A 203 23.04 25.27 -3.55
CA THR A 203 24.01 26.37 -3.40
C THR A 203 23.32 27.70 -3.63
N ARG A 204 23.91 28.78 -3.11
CA ARG A 204 23.43 30.14 -3.38
C ARG A 204 23.41 30.48 -4.88
N GLU A 205 24.39 29.99 -5.64
CA GLU A 205 24.44 30.14 -7.10
C GLU A 205 23.21 29.52 -7.78
N LEU A 206 22.76 28.35 -7.30
CA LEU A 206 21.53 27.72 -7.80
C LEU A 206 20.30 28.58 -7.48
N GLU A 207 20.18 29.06 -6.25
CA GLU A 207 19.04 29.91 -5.83
C GLU A 207 18.98 31.21 -6.63
N GLU A 208 20.12 31.87 -6.84
CA GLU A 208 20.23 33.07 -7.68
C GLU A 208 19.77 32.79 -9.11
N LYS A 209 20.18 31.65 -9.69
CA LYS A 209 19.77 31.27 -11.04
C LYS A 209 18.28 30.94 -11.13
N VAL A 210 17.72 30.27 -10.13
CA VAL A 210 16.28 29.98 -10.03
C VAL A 210 15.48 31.29 -9.96
N MET A 211 15.90 32.23 -9.13
CA MET A 211 15.25 33.55 -9.02
C MET A 211 15.35 34.37 -10.31
N GLU A 212 16.48 34.30 -11.01
CA GLU A 212 16.64 34.93 -12.33
C GLU A 212 15.62 34.39 -13.34
N LEU A 213 15.45 33.07 -13.39
CA LEU A 213 14.50 32.42 -14.30
C LEU A 213 13.05 32.68 -13.90
N HIS A 214 12.72 32.61 -12.61
CA HIS A 214 11.37 32.87 -12.10
C HIS A 214 10.86 34.26 -12.51
N LYS A 215 11.71 35.29 -12.44
CA LYS A 215 11.41 36.66 -12.89
C LYS A 215 11.07 36.79 -14.38
N SER A 216 11.37 35.78 -15.18
CA SER A 216 11.09 35.78 -16.63
C SER A 216 9.72 35.21 -16.99
N TYR A 217 9.05 34.53 -16.06
CA TYR A 217 7.72 33.98 -16.25
C TYR A 217 6.67 35.04 -15.93
N ARG A 218 5.56 35.00 -16.66
CA ARG A 218 4.40 35.90 -16.55
C ARG A 218 3.13 35.12 -16.85
#